data_AF-A0A813XZK3-F1
#
_entry.id   AF-A0A813XZK3-F1
#
_cell.length_a   1.000
_cell.length_b   1.000
_cell.length_c   1.000
_cell.angle_alpha   90.00
_cell.angle_beta   90.00
_cell.angle_gamma   90.00
#
_symmetry.space_group_name_H-M   'P 1'
#
loop_
_entity.id
_entity.type
_entity.pdbx_description
1 polymer ?
#
loop_
_entity_poly.entity_id
_entity_poly.type
_entity_poly.pdbx_seq_one_letter_code
_entity_poly.pdbx_strand_id
1 'polypeptide(L)'
;MGNGLSASSINFAFINQCVNRYFAMFLLFFGTIGNVLNLLIFTRKIFRNNICVNYFLASAIADSFLIISGPLPRLINGFGTDASQSSSVLCKLKFFTIYHSGYTAAWFTCLACIERYLSSSESVRRRHLITMKRAKLSMVFVILFGIIIFGEQFHCIDINQNLYGAPQSCNQLKRSLQCQIADNAMQFTFEMFIPAVLMTTFGVLTVRNVRQRKRRVHVANTTKRSIPLIAVTNISHPSVIQQPTNTMIDPNNQPATMEINRAAQKREMQLIIMLLVQILVFIISTFPISVYKMYSIATINQTRSTLRASVENTLFNVFVLFLYISNNIKFYTYTLCGATFRKELLKLFRLAK
;
A
#
# COMPACT_ATOMS: atom_id res chain seq x y z
N MET A 1 19.93 -18.00 -45.47
CA MET A 1 20.83 -16.92 -45.00
C MET A 1 20.01 -15.64 -44.96
N GLY A 2 19.95 -14.96 -43.80
CA GLY A 2 19.24 -13.68 -43.65
C GLY A 2 18.14 -13.60 -42.58
N ASN A 3 18.26 -14.28 -41.43
CA ASN A 3 17.41 -13.95 -40.27
C ASN A 3 17.96 -12.71 -39.54
N GLY A 4 18.00 -11.58 -40.25
CA GLY A 4 18.20 -10.29 -39.61
C GLY A 4 16.98 -9.96 -38.76
N LEU A 5 17.16 -9.67 -37.48
CA LEU A 5 16.12 -9.06 -36.66
C LEU A 5 15.61 -7.81 -37.39
N SER A 6 14.29 -7.71 -37.60
CA SER A 6 13.69 -6.51 -38.17
C SER A 6 14.12 -5.26 -37.37
N ALA A 7 14.34 -4.12 -38.04
CA ALA A 7 14.71 -2.87 -37.36
C ALA A 7 13.75 -2.53 -36.21
N SER A 8 12.45 -2.82 -36.37
CA SER A 8 11.43 -2.69 -35.34
C SER A 8 11.72 -3.54 -34.10
N SER A 9 12.09 -4.82 -34.26
CA SER A 9 12.44 -5.69 -33.13
C SER A 9 13.70 -5.23 -32.37
N ILE A 10 14.67 -4.64 -33.08
CA ILE A 10 15.87 -4.05 -32.47
C ILE A 10 15.48 -2.81 -31.65
N ASN A 11 14.63 -1.94 -32.19
CA ASN A 11 14.15 -0.74 -31.49
C ASN A 11 13.39 -1.10 -30.20
N PHE A 12 12.54 -2.13 -30.21
CA PHE A 12 11.85 -2.57 -28.99
C PHE A 12 12.80 -3.16 -27.95
N ALA A 13 13.82 -3.93 -28.36
CA ALA A 13 14.83 -4.43 -27.45
C ALA A 13 15.62 -3.29 -26.78
N PHE A 14 15.98 -2.26 -27.55
CA PHE A 14 16.64 -1.06 -27.04
C PHE A 14 15.76 -0.28 -26.06
N ILE A 15 14.49 -0.01 -26.42
CA ILE A 15 13.51 0.65 -25.54
C ILE A 15 13.37 -0.13 -24.23
N ASN A 16 13.26 -1.46 -24.31
CA ASN A 16 13.14 -2.31 -23.14
C ASN A 16 14.36 -2.21 -22.21
N GLN A 17 15.57 -2.11 -22.76
CA GLN A 17 16.78 -1.88 -21.96
C GLN A 17 16.76 -0.50 -21.30
N CYS A 18 16.43 0.57 -22.05
CA CYS A 18 16.33 1.92 -21.50
C CYS A 18 15.30 2.01 -20.37
N VAL A 19 14.12 1.43 -20.56
CA VAL A 19 13.04 1.41 -19.56
C VAL A 19 13.49 0.66 -18.30
N ASN A 20 14.03 -0.56 -18.42
CA ASN A 20 14.49 -1.31 -17.26
C ASN A 20 15.67 -0.65 -16.54
N ARG A 21 16.50 0.13 -17.24
CA ARG A 21 17.65 0.80 -16.65
C ARG A 21 17.23 2.10 -15.96
N TYR A 22 16.70 3.07 -16.70
CA TYR A 22 16.44 4.41 -16.18
C TYR A 22 15.22 4.46 -15.27
N PHE A 23 14.14 3.75 -15.61
CA PHE A 23 12.95 3.77 -14.76
C PHE A 23 13.15 2.96 -13.48
N ALA A 24 13.89 1.83 -13.53
CA ALA A 24 14.26 1.13 -12.31
C ALA A 24 15.19 1.96 -11.41
N MET A 25 16.16 2.70 -11.96
CA MET A 25 16.98 3.64 -11.18
C MET A 25 16.12 4.68 -10.47
N PHE A 26 15.17 5.28 -11.18
CA PHE A 26 14.23 6.24 -10.60
C PHE A 26 13.43 5.61 -9.45
N LEU A 27 12.84 4.43 -9.67
CA LEU A 27 12.07 3.72 -8.65
C LEU A 27 12.92 3.32 -7.45
N LEU A 28 14.17 2.88 -7.67
CA LEU A 28 15.09 2.54 -6.59
C LEU A 28 15.46 3.77 -5.76
N PHE A 29 15.83 4.87 -6.42
CA PHE A 29 16.27 6.08 -5.73
C PHE A 29 15.12 6.69 -4.90
N PHE A 30 13.99 7.00 -5.52
CA PHE A 30 12.86 7.60 -4.80
C PHE A 30 12.19 6.59 -3.88
N GLY A 31 12.12 5.33 -4.28
CA GLY A 31 11.56 4.24 -3.48
C GLY A 31 12.29 4.02 -2.17
N THR A 32 13.61 3.85 -2.22
CA THR A 32 14.43 3.64 -1.03
C THR A 32 14.35 4.85 -0.08
N ILE A 33 14.50 6.08 -0.60
CA ILE A 33 14.40 7.30 0.21
C ILE A 33 13.04 7.37 0.90
N GLY A 34 11.96 7.25 0.13
CA GLY A 34 10.61 7.32 0.68
C GLY A 34 10.37 6.24 1.74
N ASN A 35 10.79 5.00 1.46
CA ASN A 35 10.53 3.90 2.34
C ASN A 35 11.35 3.96 3.64
N VAL A 36 12.62 4.37 3.58
CA VAL A 36 13.44 4.63 4.79
C VAL A 36 12.78 5.71 5.65
N LEU A 37 12.32 6.81 5.05
CA LEU A 37 11.63 7.86 5.79
C LEU A 37 10.32 7.38 6.42
N ASN A 38 9.55 6.51 5.76
CA ASN A 38 8.38 5.86 6.35
C ASN A 38 8.74 5.05 7.60
N LEU A 39 9.78 4.22 7.54
CA LEU A 39 10.24 3.42 8.67
C LEU A 39 10.65 4.33 9.86
N LEU A 40 11.43 5.38 9.58
CA LEU A 40 11.88 6.33 10.61
C LEU A 40 10.73 7.11 11.25
N ILE A 41 9.73 7.53 10.47
CA ILE A 41 8.61 8.31 11.00
C ILE A 41 7.65 7.43 11.79
N PHE A 42 7.28 6.26 11.27
CA PHE A 42 6.28 5.40 11.91
C PHE A 42 6.77 4.72 13.19
N THR A 43 8.09 4.60 13.37
CA THR A 43 8.69 4.10 14.62
C THR A 43 8.69 5.14 15.76
N ARG A 44 8.40 6.42 15.48
CA ARG A 44 8.36 7.46 16.52
C ARG A 44 7.27 7.21 17.56
N LYS A 45 7.55 7.61 18.81
CA LYS A 45 6.66 7.46 19.98
C LYS A 45 5.24 7.97 19.75
N ILE A 46 5.07 9.02 18.93
CA ILE A 46 3.78 9.62 18.62
C ILE A 46 2.87 8.74 17.75
N PHE A 47 3.47 7.83 16.97
CA PHE A 47 2.76 7.00 15.99
C PHE A 47 2.73 5.51 16.36
N ARG A 48 3.76 5.00 17.06
CA ARG A 48 3.93 3.57 17.36
C ARG A 48 2.77 2.89 18.13
N ASN A 49 1.94 3.67 18.82
CA ASN A 49 0.77 3.17 19.54
C ASN A 49 -0.53 3.20 18.71
N ASN A 50 -0.48 3.60 17.44
CA ASN A 50 -1.64 3.58 16.55
C ASN A 50 -1.62 2.31 15.68
N ILE A 51 -2.72 1.55 15.68
CA ILE A 51 -2.78 0.25 14.98
C ILE A 51 -2.60 0.43 13.47
N CYS A 52 -3.30 1.40 12.88
CA CYS A 52 -3.19 1.71 11.45
C CYS A 52 -1.73 2.00 11.06
N VAL A 53 -1.02 2.75 11.89
CA VAL A 53 0.40 3.06 11.66
C VAL A 53 1.27 1.80 11.77
N ASN A 54 0.98 0.88 12.69
CA ASN A 54 1.71 -0.39 12.76
C ASN A 54 1.52 -1.23 11.49
N TYR A 55 0.33 -1.22 10.88
CA TYR A 55 0.12 -1.84 9.57
C TYR A 55 0.91 -1.13 8.46
N PHE A 56 0.97 0.20 8.46
CA PHE A 56 1.81 0.93 7.50
C PHE A 56 3.30 0.68 7.69
N LEU A 57 3.76 0.54 8.93
CA LEU A 57 5.13 0.16 9.23
C LEU A 57 5.45 -1.24 8.72
N ALA A 58 4.56 -2.21 8.97
CA ALA A 58 4.71 -3.56 8.44
C ALA A 58 4.71 -3.58 6.90
N SER A 59 3.85 -2.78 6.27
CA SER A 59 3.82 -2.60 4.81
C SER A 59 5.13 -2.02 4.29
N ALA A 60 5.69 -0.98 4.94
CA ALA A 60 6.97 -0.38 4.57
C ALA A 60 8.16 -1.36 4.73
N ILE A 61 8.12 -2.25 5.74
CA ILE A 61 9.11 -3.33 5.88
C ILE A 61 9.01 -4.29 4.68
N ALA A 62 7.80 -4.74 4.33
CA ALA A 62 7.58 -5.59 3.16
C ALA A 62 8.03 -4.89 1.86
N ASP A 63 7.71 -3.61 1.67
CA ASP A 63 8.15 -2.83 0.52
C ASP A 63 9.70 -2.76 0.42
N SER A 64 10.40 -2.77 1.55
CA SER A 64 11.87 -2.75 1.56
C SER A 64 12.43 -4.04 0.95
N PHE A 65 11.88 -5.18 1.35
CA PHE A 65 12.22 -6.48 0.76
C PHE A 65 11.86 -6.55 -0.73
N LEU A 66 10.73 -5.96 -1.11
CA LEU A 66 10.31 -5.89 -2.52
C LEU A 66 11.28 -5.06 -3.37
N ILE A 67 11.71 -3.89 -2.87
CA ILE A 67 12.66 -3.00 -3.57
C ILE A 67 14.01 -3.71 -3.78
N ILE A 68 14.49 -4.42 -2.75
CA ILE A 68 15.77 -5.14 -2.79
C ILE A 68 15.70 -6.36 -3.72
N SER A 69 14.56 -7.05 -3.78
CA SER A 69 14.43 -8.29 -4.57
C SER A 69 13.97 -8.08 -6.01
N GLY A 70 13.25 -6.99 -6.31
CA GLY A 70 12.67 -6.72 -7.63
C GLY A 70 13.45 -5.68 -8.45
N PRO A 71 13.28 -4.37 -8.17
CA PRO A 71 13.96 -3.30 -8.90
C PRO A 71 15.49 -3.38 -8.88
N LEU A 72 16.12 -3.75 -7.75
CA LEU A 72 17.58 -3.77 -7.62
C LEU A 72 18.22 -4.80 -8.58
N PRO A 73 17.81 -6.09 -8.61
CA PRO A 73 18.32 -7.04 -9.61
C PRO A 73 18.02 -6.64 -11.05
N ARG A 74 16.90 -5.96 -11.33
CA ARG A 74 16.61 -5.44 -12.68
C ARG A 74 17.62 -4.38 -13.11
N LEU A 75 18.01 -3.51 -12.20
CA LEU A 75 19.05 -2.50 -12.46
C LEU A 75 20.40 -3.17 -12.72
N ILE A 76 20.83 -4.09 -11.86
CA ILE A 76 22.12 -4.80 -11.97
C ILE A 76 22.16 -5.59 -13.28
N ASN A 77 21.07 -6.28 -13.65
CA ASN A 77 20.95 -6.97 -14.92
C ASN A 77 21.09 -6.03 -16.14
N GLY A 78 20.65 -4.77 -16.00
CA GLY A 78 20.89 -3.71 -17.00
C GLY A 78 22.38 -3.37 -17.22
N PHE A 79 23.26 -3.79 -16.30
CA PHE A 79 24.72 -3.69 -16.42
C PHE A 79 25.39 -5.03 -16.79
N GLY A 80 24.61 -6.06 -17.16
CA GLY A 80 25.14 -7.35 -17.62
C GLY A 80 25.60 -8.29 -16.51
N THR A 81 25.25 -8.02 -15.25
CA THR A 81 25.53 -8.91 -14.11
C THR A 81 24.23 -9.20 -13.37
N ASP A 82 23.93 -10.45 -13.05
CA ASP A 82 22.77 -10.81 -12.23
C ASP A 82 23.12 -11.98 -11.34
N ALA A 83 23.34 -11.71 -10.05
CA ALA A 83 23.65 -12.73 -9.06
C ALA A 83 22.54 -13.79 -8.90
N SER A 84 21.30 -13.51 -9.32
CA SER A 84 20.25 -14.53 -9.32
C SER A 84 20.42 -15.58 -10.42
N GLN A 85 21.29 -15.34 -11.39
CA GLN A 85 21.63 -16.28 -12.46
C GLN A 85 22.74 -17.26 -12.05
N SER A 86 23.42 -17.05 -10.91
CA SER A 86 24.53 -17.90 -10.47
C SER A 86 24.10 -19.09 -9.60
N SER A 87 22.90 -19.05 -9.01
CA SER A 87 22.44 -20.09 -8.07
C SER A 87 20.92 -20.29 -8.11
N SER A 88 20.49 -21.55 -8.23
CA SER A 88 19.06 -21.93 -8.22
C SER A 88 18.38 -21.45 -6.94
N VAL A 89 19.09 -21.48 -5.82
CA VAL A 89 18.60 -20.99 -4.53
C VAL A 89 18.36 -19.48 -4.56
N LEU A 90 19.32 -18.70 -5.09
CA LEU A 90 19.16 -17.24 -5.21
C LEU A 90 18.03 -16.87 -6.17
N CYS A 91 17.86 -17.63 -7.26
CA CYS A 91 16.76 -17.46 -8.19
C CYS A 91 15.40 -17.69 -7.53
N LYS A 92 15.23 -18.82 -6.83
CA LYS A 92 14.00 -19.18 -6.10
C LYS A 92 13.68 -18.16 -5.00
N LEU A 93 14.68 -17.80 -4.18
CA LEU A 93 14.53 -16.82 -3.10
C LEU A 93 14.13 -15.45 -3.64
N LYS A 94 14.75 -14.97 -4.71
CA LYS A 94 14.43 -13.67 -5.33
C LYS A 94 12.94 -13.58 -5.63
N PHE A 95 12.39 -14.55 -6.37
CA PHE A 95 10.99 -14.48 -6.76
C PHE A 95 10.02 -14.76 -5.60
N PHE A 96 10.36 -15.68 -4.70
CA PHE A 96 9.61 -15.86 -3.47
C PHE A 96 9.51 -14.54 -2.69
N THR A 97 10.63 -13.85 -2.50
CA THR A 97 10.67 -12.55 -1.80
C THR A 97 9.87 -11.49 -2.53
N ILE A 98 9.94 -11.40 -3.87
CA ILE A 98 9.13 -10.45 -4.65
C ILE A 98 7.63 -10.67 -4.38
N TYR A 99 7.15 -11.91 -4.56
CA TYR A 99 5.72 -12.20 -4.47
C TYR A 99 5.20 -12.13 -3.04
N HIS A 100 5.93 -12.71 -2.09
CA HIS A 100 5.57 -12.66 -0.67
C HIS A 100 5.55 -11.22 -0.13
N SER A 101 6.53 -10.40 -0.52
CA SER A 101 6.61 -8.99 -0.09
C SER A 101 5.50 -8.15 -0.70
N GLY A 102 5.20 -8.31 -2.00
CA GLY A 102 4.09 -7.61 -2.67
C GLY A 102 2.74 -7.94 -2.01
N TYR A 103 2.49 -9.23 -1.80
CA TYR A 103 1.31 -9.72 -1.10
C TYR A 103 1.20 -9.15 0.33
N THR A 104 2.24 -9.28 1.16
CA THR A 104 2.18 -8.82 2.56
C THR A 104 2.01 -7.30 2.62
N ALA A 105 2.68 -6.54 1.76
CA ALA A 105 2.54 -5.09 1.66
C ALA A 105 1.09 -4.67 1.37
N ALA A 106 0.43 -5.32 0.40
CA ALA A 106 -0.96 -5.09 0.03
C ALA A 106 -1.92 -5.48 1.16
N TRP A 107 -1.74 -6.66 1.77
CA TRP A 107 -2.61 -7.14 2.84
C TRP A 107 -2.49 -6.34 4.13
N PHE A 108 -1.31 -5.82 4.48
CA PHE A 108 -1.20 -4.90 5.61
C PHE A 108 -1.94 -3.59 5.35
N THR A 109 -1.95 -3.09 4.11
CA THR A 109 -2.74 -1.92 3.75
C THR A 109 -4.25 -2.23 3.77
N CYS A 110 -4.64 -3.45 3.37
CA CYS A 110 -6.01 -3.94 3.53
C CYS A 110 -6.45 -4.00 5.01
N LEU A 111 -5.61 -4.55 5.89
CA LEU A 111 -5.87 -4.57 7.34
C LEU A 111 -5.97 -3.17 7.93
N ALA A 112 -5.19 -2.21 7.43
CA ALA A 112 -5.32 -0.80 7.78
C ALA A 112 -6.69 -0.23 7.38
N CYS A 113 -7.21 -0.57 6.19
CA CYS A 113 -8.56 -0.17 5.75
C CYS A 113 -9.65 -0.77 6.65
N ILE A 114 -9.54 -2.06 6.99
CA ILE A 114 -10.48 -2.75 7.89
C ILE A 114 -10.47 -2.08 9.26
N GLU A 115 -9.29 -1.81 9.82
CA GLU A 115 -9.16 -1.20 11.12
C GLU A 115 -9.72 0.23 11.13
N ARG A 116 -9.46 1.03 10.09
CA ARG A 116 -10.07 2.37 9.97
C ARG A 116 -11.59 2.31 9.89
N TYR A 117 -12.15 1.34 9.17
CA TYR A 117 -13.58 1.11 9.15
C TYR A 117 -14.12 0.79 10.55
N LEU A 118 -13.51 -0.17 11.26
CA LEU A 118 -13.92 -0.54 12.61
C LEU A 118 -13.83 0.66 13.57
N SER A 119 -12.76 1.47 13.47
CA SER A 119 -12.56 2.67 14.29
C SER A 119 -13.62 3.75 14.00
N SER A 120 -14.06 3.86 12.76
CA SER A 120 -15.12 4.80 12.35
C SER A 120 -16.53 4.36 12.71
N SER A 121 -16.73 3.08 13.05
CA SER A 121 -18.04 2.50 13.35
C SER A 121 -18.63 3.05 14.65
N GLU A 122 -19.95 3.24 14.65
CA GLU A 122 -20.71 3.68 15.84
C GLU A 122 -20.91 2.56 16.85
N SER A 123 -20.97 1.31 16.38
CA SER A 123 -21.12 0.15 17.25
C SER A 123 -19.90 -0.01 18.16
N VAL A 124 -20.14 0.10 19.47
CA VAL A 124 -19.15 -0.13 20.53
C VAL A 124 -18.54 -1.52 20.42
N ARG A 125 -19.37 -2.54 20.14
CA ARG A 125 -18.92 -3.93 19.91
C ARG A 125 -17.85 -4.02 18.82
N ARG A 126 -18.04 -3.32 17.69
CA ARG A 126 -17.07 -3.32 16.57
C ARG A 126 -15.77 -2.63 16.94
N ARG A 127 -15.82 -1.53 17.69
CA ARG A 127 -14.62 -0.83 18.18
C ARG A 127 -13.84 -1.65 19.20
N HIS A 128 -14.49 -2.44 20.05
CA HIS A 128 -13.81 -3.35 20.99
C HIS A 128 -13.02 -4.47 20.31
N LEU A 129 -13.28 -4.76 19.03
CA LEU A 129 -12.46 -5.73 18.28
C LEU A 129 -11.05 -5.20 18.01
N ILE A 130 -10.86 -3.89 18.08
CA ILE A 130 -9.62 -3.20 17.74
C ILE A 130 -8.69 -3.23 18.94
N THR A 131 -7.70 -4.11 18.90
CA THR A 131 -6.67 -4.19 19.94
C THR A 131 -5.31 -4.46 19.30
N MET A 132 -4.23 -4.00 19.95
CA MET A 132 -2.86 -4.28 19.48
C MET A 132 -2.57 -5.77 19.37
N LYS A 133 -3.09 -6.57 20.31
CA LYS A 133 -2.89 -8.02 20.33
C LYS A 133 -3.48 -8.66 19.08
N ARG A 134 -4.74 -8.33 18.75
CA ARG A 134 -5.40 -8.85 17.54
C ARG A 134 -4.76 -8.34 16.26
N ALA A 135 -4.30 -7.09 16.25
CA ALA A 135 -3.59 -6.55 15.11
C ALA A 135 -2.30 -7.33 14.80
N LYS A 136 -1.44 -7.54 15.81
CA LYS A 136 -0.22 -8.34 15.68
C LYS A 136 -0.52 -9.78 15.24
N LEU A 137 -1.54 -10.41 15.83
CA LEU A 137 -1.96 -11.75 15.44
C LEU A 137 -2.40 -11.81 13.96
N SER A 138 -3.16 -10.82 13.49
CA SER A 138 -3.57 -10.74 12.09
C SER A 138 -2.40 -10.52 11.14
N MET A 139 -1.36 -9.78 11.55
CA MET A 139 -0.14 -9.62 10.75
C MET A 139 0.61 -10.95 10.60
N VAL A 140 0.78 -11.67 11.70
CA VAL A 140 1.42 -13.00 11.70
C VAL A 140 0.65 -13.96 10.81
N PHE A 141 -0.68 -13.98 10.92
CA PHE A 141 -1.52 -14.79 10.05
C PHE A 141 -1.32 -14.46 8.57
N VAL A 142 -1.34 -13.18 8.19
CA VAL A 142 -1.10 -12.76 6.80
C VAL A 142 0.26 -13.25 6.32
N ILE A 143 1.33 -13.08 7.12
CA ILE A 143 2.69 -13.51 6.76
C ILE A 143 2.72 -15.02 6.51
N LEU A 144 2.22 -15.82 7.44
CA LEU A 144 2.23 -17.29 7.35
C LEU A 144 1.37 -17.78 6.18
N PHE A 145 0.19 -17.21 5.99
CA PHE A 145 -0.67 -17.55 4.86
C PHE A 145 0.00 -17.22 3.53
N GLY A 146 0.70 -16.08 3.44
CA GLY A 146 1.49 -15.72 2.27
C GLY A 146 2.62 -16.71 1.98
N ILE A 147 3.29 -17.26 3.00
CA ILE A 147 4.35 -18.28 2.81
C ILE A 147 3.76 -19.52 2.15
N ILE A 148 2.55 -19.92 2.54
CA ILE A 148 1.86 -21.08 1.95
C ILE A 148 1.46 -20.78 0.51
N ILE A 149 0.85 -19.61 0.25
CA ILE A 149 0.32 -19.22 -1.07
C ILE A 149 1.41 -19.02 -2.12
N PHE A 150 2.63 -18.64 -1.73
CA PHE A 150 3.75 -18.44 -2.65
C PHE A 150 4.86 -19.48 -2.45
N GLY A 151 4.58 -20.54 -1.69
CA GLY A 151 5.53 -21.63 -1.47
C GLY A 151 5.82 -22.42 -2.74
N GLU A 152 4.86 -22.49 -3.67
CA GLU A 152 5.04 -23.19 -4.95
C GLU A 152 6.17 -22.61 -5.81
N GLN A 153 6.60 -21.36 -5.54
CA GLN A 153 7.70 -20.72 -6.26
C GLN A 153 9.02 -21.50 -6.12
N PHE A 154 9.24 -22.19 -5.00
CA PHE A 154 10.42 -23.04 -4.80
C PHE A 154 10.43 -24.28 -5.71
N HIS A 155 9.25 -24.73 -6.13
CA HIS A 155 9.10 -25.83 -7.08
C HIS A 155 9.06 -25.32 -8.52
N CYS A 156 8.30 -24.26 -8.77
CA CYS A 156 8.00 -23.78 -10.11
C CYS A 156 9.12 -22.94 -10.72
N ILE A 157 10.01 -22.31 -9.95
CA ILE A 157 11.16 -21.55 -10.47
C ILE A 157 12.39 -22.43 -10.50
N ASP A 158 13.14 -22.41 -11.58
CA ASP A 158 14.53 -22.86 -11.57
C ASP A 158 15.38 -22.07 -12.57
N ILE A 159 16.71 -22.23 -12.49
CA ILE A 159 17.61 -21.73 -13.51
C ILE A 159 17.47 -22.62 -14.74
N ASN A 160 17.21 -22.00 -15.89
CA ASN A 160 17.25 -22.74 -17.14
C ASN A 160 18.72 -23.01 -17.50
N GLN A 161 19.11 -24.29 -17.51
CA GLN A 161 20.32 -24.71 -18.19
C GLN A 161 20.09 -24.55 -19.70
N ASN A 162 20.92 -23.75 -20.37
CA ASN A 162 20.82 -23.63 -21.81
C ASN A 162 21.42 -24.87 -22.49
N LEU A 163 20.71 -25.42 -23.46
CA LEU A 163 21.35 -26.11 -24.57
C LEU A 163 22.09 -25.05 -25.40
N TYR A 164 23.33 -25.33 -25.81
CA TYR A 164 24.16 -24.50 -26.71
C TYR A 164 24.78 -23.22 -26.11
N GLY A 165 25.26 -23.24 -24.85
CA GLY A 165 26.26 -22.26 -24.37
C GLY A 165 25.79 -20.81 -24.16
N ALA A 166 24.49 -20.52 -24.25
CA ALA A 166 23.95 -19.21 -23.89
C ALA A 166 24.03 -18.95 -22.36
N PRO A 167 24.04 -17.68 -21.89
CA PRO A 167 24.11 -17.36 -20.47
C PRO A 167 22.91 -17.90 -19.69
N GLN A 168 23.18 -18.52 -18.52
CA GLN A 168 22.15 -19.02 -17.60
C GLN A 168 21.16 -17.91 -17.28
N SER A 169 19.86 -18.21 -17.34
CA SER A 169 18.84 -17.20 -17.09
C SER A 169 17.85 -17.68 -16.03
N CYS A 170 17.75 -16.87 -14.96
CA CYS A 170 16.75 -17.00 -13.91
C CYS A 170 15.42 -16.43 -14.43
N ASN A 171 14.84 -17.15 -15.40
CA ASN A 171 13.73 -16.66 -16.21
C ASN A 171 12.44 -17.45 -15.95
N GLN A 172 11.33 -16.70 -15.86
CA GLN A 172 9.98 -17.25 -15.79
C GLN A 172 9.52 -17.93 -17.10
N LEU A 173 10.26 -17.75 -18.18
CA LEU A 173 9.84 -18.07 -19.55
C LEU A 173 9.78 -19.58 -19.88
N LYS A 174 10.31 -20.45 -19.03
CA LYS A 174 10.38 -21.92 -19.25
C LYS A 174 9.72 -22.74 -18.14
N ARG A 175 8.69 -22.18 -17.49
CA ARG A 175 7.88 -22.88 -16.48
C ARG A 175 6.83 -23.77 -17.16
N SER A 176 6.49 -24.90 -16.56
CA SER A 176 5.35 -25.73 -17.01
C SER A 176 4.08 -24.88 -17.10
N LEU A 177 3.17 -25.24 -18.01
CA LEU A 177 1.87 -24.55 -18.16
C LEU A 177 1.14 -24.45 -16.82
N GLN A 178 1.19 -25.53 -16.03
CA GLN A 178 0.58 -25.59 -14.70
C GLN A 178 1.17 -24.54 -13.74
N CYS A 179 2.50 -24.41 -13.69
CA CYS A 179 3.16 -23.41 -12.86
C CYS A 179 2.83 -21.98 -13.29
N GLN A 180 2.71 -21.71 -14.61
CA GLN A 180 2.34 -20.38 -15.10
C GLN A 180 0.90 -20.01 -14.73
N ILE A 181 -0.03 -20.95 -14.88
CA ILE A 181 -1.44 -20.75 -14.51
C ILE A 181 -1.56 -20.52 -13.00
N ALA A 182 -0.93 -21.38 -12.19
CA ALA A 182 -0.98 -21.28 -10.73
C ALA A 182 -0.43 -19.94 -10.23
N ASP A 183 0.79 -19.56 -10.66
CA ASP A 183 1.44 -18.31 -10.25
C ASP A 183 0.60 -17.07 -10.58
N ASN A 184 0.07 -17.02 -11.81
CA ASN A 184 -0.76 -15.90 -12.26
C ASN A 184 -2.12 -15.88 -11.55
N ALA A 185 -2.75 -17.03 -11.31
CA ALA A 185 -4.01 -17.12 -10.58
C ALA A 185 -3.85 -16.70 -9.12
N MET A 186 -2.78 -17.14 -8.46
CA MET A 186 -2.47 -16.78 -7.07
C MET A 186 -2.21 -15.28 -6.91
N GLN A 187 -1.37 -14.70 -7.77
CA GLN A 187 -1.14 -13.25 -7.75
C GLN A 187 -2.42 -12.45 -8.06
N PHE A 188 -3.14 -12.81 -9.12
CA PHE A 188 -4.38 -12.12 -9.46
C PHE A 188 -5.38 -12.17 -8.30
N THR A 189 -5.55 -13.34 -7.68
CA THR A 189 -6.55 -13.54 -6.64
C THR A 189 -6.14 -12.89 -5.32
N PHE A 190 -4.95 -13.24 -4.81
CA PHE A 190 -4.52 -12.88 -3.46
C PHE A 190 -3.74 -11.58 -3.38
N GLU A 191 -2.99 -11.20 -4.41
CA GLU A 191 -2.26 -9.93 -4.39
C GLU A 191 -3.14 -8.78 -4.88
N MET A 192 -3.91 -8.98 -5.96
CA MET A 192 -4.69 -7.90 -6.58
C MET A 192 -6.17 -7.91 -6.19
N PHE A 193 -6.92 -8.93 -6.60
CA PHE A 193 -8.39 -8.90 -6.63
C PHE A 193 -9.00 -8.82 -5.24
N ILE A 194 -8.63 -9.74 -4.34
CA ILE A 194 -9.15 -9.75 -2.97
C ILE A 194 -8.79 -8.46 -2.22
N PRO A 195 -7.51 -8.01 -2.19
CA PRO A 195 -7.16 -6.74 -1.56
C PRO A 195 -7.91 -5.55 -2.16
N ALA A 196 -8.01 -5.45 -3.50
CA ALA A 196 -8.73 -4.35 -4.15
C ALA A 196 -10.21 -4.29 -3.73
N VAL A 197 -10.90 -5.43 -3.72
CA VAL A 197 -12.31 -5.52 -3.32
C VAL A 197 -12.47 -5.14 -1.84
N LEU A 198 -11.66 -5.71 -0.95
CA LEU A 198 -11.75 -5.44 0.48
C LEU A 198 -11.41 -3.98 0.79
N MET A 199 -10.29 -3.48 0.26
CA MET A 199 -9.85 -2.10 0.47
C MET A 199 -10.88 -1.09 -0.03
N THR A 200 -11.44 -1.30 -1.22
CA THR A 200 -12.50 -0.43 -1.77
C THR A 200 -13.76 -0.47 -0.90
N THR A 201 -14.20 -1.68 -0.51
CA THR A 201 -15.39 -1.86 0.32
C THR A 201 -15.25 -1.16 1.67
N PHE A 202 -14.17 -1.45 2.40
CA PHE A 202 -13.94 -0.83 3.72
C PHE A 202 -13.59 0.65 3.62
N GLY A 203 -12.95 1.10 2.55
CA GLY A 203 -12.71 2.52 2.27
C GLY A 203 -14.02 3.29 2.11
N VAL A 204 -14.94 2.80 1.27
CA VAL A 204 -16.27 3.40 1.07
C VAL A 204 -17.07 3.40 2.38
N LEU A 205 -17.09 2.27 3.11
CA LEU A 205 -17.78 2.19 4.40
C LEU A 205 -17.22 3.18 5.43
N THR A 206 -15.89 3.35 5.48
CA THR A 206 -15.24 4.34 6.35
C THR A 206 -15.71 5.76 6.01
N VAL A 207 -15.74 6.12 4.72
CA VAL A 207 -16.21 7.43 4.27
C VAL A 207 -17.69 7.63 4.64
N ARG A 208 -18.54 6.62 4.48
CA ARG A 208 -19.95 6.67 4.88
C ARG A 208 -20.09 6.93 6.37
N ASN A 209 -19.40 6.19 7.22
CA ASN A 209 -19.43 6.36 8.68
C ASN A 209 -18.97 7.75 9.11
N VAL A 210 -17.87 8.25 8.52
CA VAL A 210 -17.36 9.59 8.84
C VAL A 210 -18.31 10.70 8.41
N ARG A 211 -18.93 10.57 7.23
CA ARG A 211 -19.95 11.53 6.75
C ARG A 211 -21.17 11.53 7.66
N GLN A 212 -21.65 10.35 8.07
CA GLN A 212 -22.77 10.23 9.01
C GLN A 212 -22.43 10.86 10.37
N ARG A 213 -21.24 10.58 10.93
CA ARG A 213 -20.78 11.19 12.19
C ARG A 213 -20.73 12.72 12.10
N LYS A 214 -20.18 13.27 11.01
CA LYS A 214 -20.16 14.73 10.78
C LYS A 214 -21.56 15.34 10.71
N ARG A 215 -22.50 14.68 10.00
CA ARG A 215 -23.90 15.13 9.91
C ARG A 215 -24.57 15.14 11.28
N ARG A 216 -24.39 14.09 12.09
CA ARG A 216 -24.98 14.01 13.44
C ARG A 216 -24.45 15.08 14.39
N VAL A 217 -23.13 15.33 14.36
CA VAL A 217 -22.51 16.40 15.16
C VAL A 217 -23.03 17.78 14.71
N HIS A 218 -23.18 17.99 13.40
CA HIS A 218 -23.75 19.23 12.88
C HIS A 218 -25.21 19.42 13.33
N VAL A 219 -26.06 18.41 13.16
CA VAL A 219 -27.47 18.46 13.60
C VAL A 219 -27.55 18.71 15.11
N ALA A 220 -26.79 17.99 15.94
CA ALA A 220 -26.78 18.17 17.39
C ALA A 220 -26.35 19.59 17.81
N ASN A 221 -25.36 20.18 17.12
CA ASN A 221 -24.93 21.54 17.37
C ASN A 221 -25.98 22.58 16.93
N THR A 222 -26.69 22.32 15.83
CA THR A 222 -27.79 23.18 15.37
C THR A 222 -28.97 23.12 16.33
N THR A 223 -29.38 21.92 16.77
CA THR A 223 -30.47 21.75 17.76
C THR A 223 -30.15 22.44 19.08
N LYS A 224 -28.91 22.37 19.56
CA LYS A 224 -28.48 23.09 20.79
C LYS A 224 -28.52 24.61 20.66
N ARG A 225 -28.34 25.16 19.46
CA ARG A 225 -28.44 26.61 19.20
C ARG A 225 -29.88 27.09 19.04
N SER A 226 -30.79 26.21 18.64
CA SER A 226 -32.19 26.54 18.37
C SER A 226 -33.14 26.30 19.55
N ILE A 227 -32.69 25.72 20.66
CA ILE A 227 -33.44 25.73 21.92
C ILE A 227 -33.21 27.11 22.55
N PRO A 228 -34.20 28.04 22.53
CA PRO A 228 -34.12 29.20 23.40
C PRO A 228 -34.07 28.65 24.83
N LEU A 229 -33.32 29.31 25.70
CA LEU A 229 -33.43 29.14 27.13
C LEU A 229 -34.85 29.57 27.54
N ILE A 230 -35.89 28.79 27.21
CA ILE A 230 -37.23 29.00 27.73
C ILE A 230 -37.07 28.70 29.19
N ALA A 231 -37.03 29.80 29.95
CA ALA A 231 -37.06 29.84 31.38
C ALA A 231 -38.00 28.72 31.86
N VAL A 232 -37.45 27.81 32.66
CA VAL A 232 -38.27 27.07 33.62
C VAL A 232 -38.84 28.16 34.52
N THR A 233 -40.00 28.69 34.16
CA THR A 233 -40.74 29.65 34.97
C THR A 233 -41.18 28.92 36.23
N ASN A 234 -40.56 29.35 37.33
CA ASN A 234 -40.86 29.02 38.70
C ASN A 234 -42.36 28.78 38.95
N ILE A 235 -42.69 27.61 39.51
CA ILE A 235 -43.83 27.48 40.42
C ILE A 235 -43.30 27.91 41.80
N SER A 236 -43.63 29.16 42.15
CA SER A 236 -43.71 29.77 43.48
C SER A 236 -43.03 29.10 44.68
N HIS A 237 -41.90 29.65 45.12
CA HIS A 237 -41.56 29.82 46.55
C HIS A 237 -40.53 30.96 46.71
N PRO A 238 -40.69 31.90 47.66
CA PRO A 238 -39.80 33.04 47.80
C PRO A 238 -38.68 32.74 48.80
N SER A 239 -37.43 32.60 48.34
CA SER A 239 -36.22 33.04 49.06
C SER A 239 -34.95 32.72 48.27
N VAL A 240 -33.99 33.65 48.35
CA VAL A 240 -32.61 33.62 47.79
C VAL A 240 -32.47 34.09 46.34
N ILE A 241 -32.19 35.39 46.19
CA ILE A 241 -31.65 36.00 44.96
C ILE A 241 -30.21 35.51 44.79
N GLN A 242 -30.00 34.46 44.00
CA GLN A 242 -28.72 34.21 43.33
C GLN A 242 -28.81 34.81 41.93
N GLN A 243 -28.01 35.85 41.69
CA GLN A 243 -27.78 36.40 40.35
C GLN A 243 -27.30 35.27 39.41
N PRO A 244 -27.81 35.17 38.18
CA PRO A 244 -27.23 34.30 37.19
C PRO A 244 -25.88 34.90 36.80
N THR A 245 -24.79 34.32 37.28
CA THR A 245 -23.46 34.56 36.74
C THR A 245 -23.47 34.11 35.29
N ASN A 246 -23.68 35.06 34.38
CA ASN A 246 -23.33 34.94 32.97
C ASN A 246 -21.83 34.71 32.89
N THR A 247 -21.41 33.44 33.02
CA THR A 247 -20.08 33.01 32.62
C THR A 247 -20.06 33.09 31.10
N MET A 248 -19.72 34.27 30.58
CA MET A 248 -19.17 34.40 29.24
C MET A 248 -17.99 33.42 29.18
N ILE A 249 -18.15 32.34 28.43
CA ILE A 249 -17.05 31.44 28.09
C ILE A 249 -16.06 32.31 27.31
N ASP A 250 -14.98 32.73 27.97
CA ASP A 250 -13.86 33.40 27.32
C ASP A 250 -13.41 32.55 26.12
N PRO A 251 -13.47 33.05 24.88
CA PRO A 251 -13.03 32.31 23.70
C PRO A 251 -11.55 31.94 23.75
N ASN A 252 -10.74 32.58 24.59
CA ASN A 252 -9.34 32.24 24.83
C ASN A 252 -9.12 31.09 25.82
N ASN A 253 -10.15 30.70 26.59
CA ASN A 253 -10.05 29.61 27.55
C ASN A 253 -10.68 28.32 27.00
N GLN A 254 -10.25 27.90 25.79
CA GLN A 254 -10.62 26.59 25.26
C GLN A 254 -10.07 25.51 26.21
N PRO A 255 -10.92 24.64 26.79
CA PRO A 255 -10.42 23.61 27.69
C PRO A 255 -9.47 22.69 26.93
N ALA A 256 -8.29 22.42 27.50
CA ALA A 256 -7.22 21.62 26.88
C ALA A 256 -7.71 20.27 26.32
N THR A 257 -8.77 19.71 26.89
CA THR A 257 -9.45 18.50 26.42
C THR A 257 -10.09 18.65 25.03
N MET A 258 -10.66 19.81 24.68
CA MET A 258 -11.21 20.07 23.34
C MET A 258 -10.12 20.17 22.27
N GLU A 259 -8.97 20.77 22.60
CA GLU A 259 -7.84 20.86 21.68
C GLU A 259 -7.22 19.48 21.38
N ILE A 260 -7.04 18.66 22.42
CA ILE A 260 -6.56 17.27 22.29
C ILE A 260 -7.51 16.46 21.39
N ASN A 261 -8.82 16.59 21.60
CA ASN A 261 -9.84 15.90 20.79
C ASN A 261 -9.84 16.37 19.32
N ARG A 262 -9.69 17.68 19.07
CA ARG A 262 -9.57 18.23 17.71
C ARG A 262 -8.29 17.75 17.02
N ALA A 263 -7.16 17.70 17.73
CA ALA A 263 -5.90 17.22 17.20
C ALA A 263 -5.97 15.72 16.84
N ALA A 264 -6.61 14.90 17.69
CA ALA A 264 -6.85 13.49 17.42
C ALA A 264 -7.73 13.30 16.17
N GLN A 265 -8.84 14.03 16.06
CA GLN A 265 -9.73 13.98 14.89
C GLN A 265 -9.02 14.38 13.58
N LYS A 266 -8.15 15.41 13.62
CA LYS A 266 -7.35 15.81 12.45
C LYS A 266 -6.41 14.69 12.00
N ARG A 267 -5.77 13.99 12.94
CA ARG A 267 -4.89 12.84 12.63
C ARG A 267 -5.69 11.68 12.03
N GLU A 268 -6.87 11.37 12.58
CA GLU A 268 -7.75 10.33 12.04
C GLU A 268 -8.17 10.62 10.60
N MET A 269 -8.56 11.86 10.30
CA MET A 269 -8.93 12.27 8.95
C MET A 269 -7.77 12.12 7.97
N GLN A 270 -6.56 12.51 8.37
CA GLN A 270 -5.36 12.38 7.53
C GLN A 270 -5.11 10.92 7.16
N LEU A 271 -5.18 10.00 8.13
CA LEU A 271 -5.01 8.56 7.87
C LEU A 271 -6.04 8.02 6.87
N ILE A 272 -7.30 8.48 6.96
CA ILE A 272 -8.35 8.07 6.02
C ILE A 272 -8.05 8.59 4.61
N ILE A 273 -7.69 9.85 4.47
CA ILE A 273 -7.32 10.43 3.16
C ILE A 273 -6.14 9.68 2.55
N MET A 274 -5.10 9.42 3.36
CA MET A 274 -3.92 8.66 2.95
C MET A 274 -4.30 7.29 2.38
N LEU A 275 -5.19 6.55 3.06
CA LEU A 275 -5.66 5.24 2.58
C LEU A 275 -6.46 5.34 1.28
N LEU A 276 -7.37 6.30 1.16
CA LEU A 276 -8.17 6.45 -0.05
C LEU A 276 -7.31 6.71 -1.29
N VAL A 277 -6.27 7.54 -1.14
CA VAL A 277 -5.29 7.77 -2.21
C VAL A 277 -4.53 6.48 -2.53
N GLN A 278 -4.11 5.73 -1.51
CA GLN A 278 -3.43 4.44 -1.71
C GLN A 278 -4.30 3.39 -2.41
N ILE A 279 -5.60 3.34 -2.13
CA ILE A 279 -6.53 2.44 -2.82
C ILE A 279 -6.54 2.74 -4.31
N LEU A 280 -6.66 4.02 -4.68
CA LEU A 280 -6.68 4.44 -6.09
C LEU A 280 -5.36 4.11 -6.79
N VAL A 281 -4.24 4.46 -6.16
CA VAL A 281 -2.90 4.16 -6.69
C VAL A 281 -2.71 2.66 -6.88
N PHE A 282 -3.10 1.85 -5.89
CA PHE A 282 -2.98 0.40 -5.92
C PHE A 282 -3.74 -0.20 -7.10
N ILE A 283 -5.01 0.18 -7.29
CA ILE A 283 -5.84 -0.32 -8.39
C ILE A 283 -5.25 0.09 -9.75
N ILE A 284 -4.91 1.37 -9.92
CA ILE A 284 -4.37 1.89 -11.19
C ILE A 284 -3.04 1.22 -11.55
N SER A 285 -2.18 0.97 -10.56
CA SER A 285 -0.83 0.43 -10.78
C SER A 285 -0.83 -1.09 -11.00
N THR A 286 -1.77 -1.82 -10.38
CA THR A 286 -1.84 -3.29 -10.47
C THR A 286 -2.67 -3.78 -11.65
N PHE A 287 -3.63 -2.99 -12.13
CA PHE A 287 -4.53 -3.39 -13.22
C PHE A 287 -3.80 -3.76 -14.54
N PRO A 288 -2.83 -2.97 -15.04
CA PRO A 288 -2.19 -3.28 -16.34
C PRO A 288 -1.47 -4.62 -16.36
N ILE A 289 -0.73 -4.95 -15.29
CA ILE A 289 0.02 -6.21 -15.21
C ILE A 289 -0.92 -7.41 -15.10
N SER A 290 -2.02 -7.29 -14.37
CA SER A 290 -3.01 -8.34 -14.23
C SER A 290 -3.71 -8.67 -15.56
N VAL A 291 -4.08 -7.64 -16.32
CA VAL A 291 -4.66 -7.81 -17.66
C VAL A 291 -3.65 -8.47 -18.60
N TYR A 292 -2.39 -8.03 -18.58
CA TYR A 292 -1.33 -8.63 -19.40
C TYR A 292 -1.13 -10.11 -19.08
N LYS A 293 -1.11 -10.51 -17.80
CA LYS A 293 -0.96 -11.90 -17.39
C LYS A 293 -2.10 -12.79 -17.88
N MET A 294 -3.34 -12.29 -17.82
CA MET A 294 -4.50 -12.99 -18.38
C MET A 294 -4.39 -13.16 -19.90
N TYR A 295 -3.98 -12.10 -20.61
CA TYR A 295 -3.69 -12.15 -22.05
C TYR A 295 -2.59 -13.18 -22.38
N SER A 296 -1.52 -13.23 -21.58
CA SER A 296 -0.40 -14.16 -21.79
C SER A 296 -0.82 -15.62 -21.67
N ILE A 297 -1.75 -15.94 -20.75
CA ILE A 297 -2.33 -17.29 -20.62
C ILE A 297 -3.25 -17.59 -21.81
N ALA A 298 -4.14 -16.66 -22.17
CA ALA A 298 -5.10 -16.86 -23.26
C ALA A 298 -4.42 -17.11 -24.62
N THR A 299 -3.21 -16.57 -24.81
CA THR A 299 -2.44 -16.68 -26.06
C THR A 299 -1.28 -17.68 -25.99
N ILE A 300 -1.24 -18.53 -24.96
CA ILE A 300 -0.08 -19.42 -24.71
C ILE A 300 0.21 -20.39 -25.87
N ASN A 301 -0.83 -20.91 -26.52
CA ASN A 301 -0.73 -21.86 -27.64
C ASN A 301 -0.49 -21.18 -29.00
N GLN A 302 -0.41 -19.84 -29.05
CA GLN A 302 -0.16 -19.12 -30.28
C GLN A 302 1.35 -18.98 -30.52
N THR A 303 1.79 -19.29 -31.74
CA THR A 303 3.16 -19.02 -32.17
C THR A 303 3.42 -17.52 -32.20
N ARG A 304 4.44 -17.07 -31.46
CA ARG A 304 4.84 -15.66 -31.40
C ARG A 304 5.88 -15.36 -32.47
N SER A 305 5.62 -14.37 -33.33
CA SER A 305 6.66 -13.80 -34.19
C SER A 305 7.72 -13.10 -33.33
N THR A 306 8.93 -12.92 -33.87
CA THR A 306 10.03 -12.21 -33.17
C THR A 306 9.62 -10.80 -32.76
N LEU A 307 8.94 -10.07 -33.65
CA LEU A 307 8.41 -8.73 -33.36
C LEU A 307 7.37 -8.75 -32.23
N ARG A 308 6.41 -9.68 -32.28
CA ARG A 308 5.36 -9.80 -31.24
C ARG A 308 5.98 -10.11 -29.87
N ALA A 309 6.94 -11.04 -29.81
CA ALA A 309 7.65 -11.36 -28.58
C ALA A 309 8.41 -10.15 -28.01
N SER A 310 9.07 -9.36 -28.84
CA SER A 310 9.76 -8.13 -28.41
C SER A 310 8.79 -7.08 -27.84
N VAL A 311 7.62 -6.89 -28.48
CA VAL A 311 6.58 -5.98 -28.00
C VAL A 311 6.01 -6.46 -26.67
N GLU A 312 5.61 -7.74 -26.58
CA GLU A 312 5.03 -8.33 -25.36
C GLU A 312 6.00 -8.25 -24.17
N ASN A 313 7.29 -8.54 -24.38
CA ASN A 313 8.31 -8.40 -23.34
C ASN A 313 8.49 -6.95 -22.88
N THR A 314 8.43 -5.99 -23.80
CA THR A 314 8.51 -4.56 -23.46
C THR A 314 7.30 -4.12 -22.64
N LEU A 315 6.09 -4.51 -23.05
CA LEU A 315 4.85 -4.23 -22.31
C LEU A 315 4.87 -4.84 -20.91
N PHE A 316 5.29 -6.10 -20.79
CA PHE A 316 5.45 -6.76 -19.50
C PHE A 316 6.36 -5.96 -18.56
N ASN A 317 7.53 -5.54 -19.05
CA ASN A 317 8.47 -4.79 -18.21
C ASN A 317 7.93 -3.42 -17.81
N VAL A 318 7.29 -2.69 -18.72
CA VAL A 318 6.62 -1.43 -18.39
C VAL A 318 5.55 -1.66 -17.32
N PHE A 319 4.68 -2.65 -17.47
CA PHE A 319 3.61 -2.92 -16.51
C PHE A 319 4.12 -3.40 -15.15
N VAL A 320 5.20 -4.17 -15.10
CA VAL A 320 5.84 -4.52 -13.81
C VAL A 320 6.47 -3.29 -13.14
N LEU A 321 7.06 -2.37 -13.89
CA LEU A 321 7.58 -1.12 -13.33
C LEU A 321 6.44 -0.23 -12.80
N PHE A 322 5.31 -0.19 -13.51
CA PHE A 322 4.08 0.47 -13.03
C PHE A 322 3.57 -0.14 -11.72
N LEU A 323 3.57 -1.47 -11.59
CA LEU A 323 3.20 -2.15 -10.34
C LEU A 323 4.04 -1.65 -9.16
N TYR A 324 5.36 -1.50 -9.35
CA TYR A 324 6.25 -1.01 -8.29
C TYR A 324 5.95 0.43 -7.85
N ILE A 325 5.31 1.27 -8.68
CA ILE A 325 4.92 2.63 -8.28
C ILE A 325 4.05 2.61 -7.02
N SER A 326 3.11 1.66 -6.94
CA SER A 326 2.18 1.56 -5.80
C SER A 326 2.88 1.39 -4.45
N ASN A 327 4.03 0.73 -4.45
CA ASN A 327 4.84 0.49 -3.25
C ASN A 327 5.78 1.65 -2.95
N ASN A 328 6.35 2.29 -3.98
CA ASN A 328 7.31 3.38 -3.82
C ASN A 328 6.67 4.73 -3.48
N ILE A 329 5.40 4.96 -3.85
CA ILE A 329 4.76 6.28 -3.66
C ILE A 329 4.19 6.49 -2.24
N LYS A 330 4.13 5.45 -1.40
CA LYS A 330 3.44 5.50 -0.10
C LYS A 330 3.92 6.67 0.77
N PHE A 331 5.24 6.89 0.89
CA PHE A 331 5.80 8.03 1.63
C PHE A 331 5.36 9.40 1.10
N TYR A 332 5.38 9.57 -0.22
CA TYR A 332 5.00 10.83 -0.87
C TYR A 332 3.52 11.11 -0.66
N THR A 333 2.68 10.08 -0.77
CA THR A 333 1.25 10.15 -0.42
C THR A 333 1.05 10.59 1.04
N TYR A 334 1.78 9.99 1.98
CA TYR A 334 1.70 10.34 3.40
C TYR A 334 2.14 11.78 3.68
N THR A 335 3.18 12.25 3.00
CA THR A 335 3.71 13.62 3.14
C THR A 335 2.77 14.67 2.54
N LEU A 336 2.18 14.38 1.38
CA LEU A 336 1.24 15.29 0.71
C LEU A 336 -0.08 15.39 1.49
N CYS A 337 -0.61 14.27 1.98
CA CYS A 337 -1.92 14.20 2.64
C CYS A 337 -1.88 14.45 4.16
N GLY A 338 -0.72 14.34 4.82
CA GLY A 338 -0.60 14.37 6.29
C GLY A 338 0.16 15.58 6.83
N ALA A 339 -0.55 16.61 7.32
CA ALA A 339 0.12 17.75 7.97
C ALA A 339 0.85 17.35 9.26
N THR A 340 0.37 16.33 9.99
CA THR A 340 1.09 15.79 11.16
C THR A 340 2.35 15.03 10.74
N PHE A 341 2.28 14.31 9.62
CA PHE A 341 3.44 13.62 9.03
C PHE A 341 4.52 14.64 8.63
N ARG A 342 4.14 15.73 7.94
CA ARG A 342 5.07 16.83 7.59
C ARG A 342 5.76 17.45 8.82
N LYS A 343 5.01 17.70 9.90
CA LYS A 343 5.58 18.26 11.14
C LYS A 343 6.63 17.33 11.76
N GLU A 344 6.38 16.02 11.76
CA GLU A 344 7.33 15.04 12.29
C GLU A 344 8.55 14.86 11.38
N LEU A 345 8.36 14.90 10.06
CA LEU A 345 9.45 14.92 9.08
C LEU A 345 10.38 16.13 9.29
N LEU A 346 9.83 17.34 9.48
CA LEU A 346 10.62 18.54 9.76
C LEU A 346 11.41 18.41 11.08
N LYS A 347 10.83 17.82 12.12
CA LYS A 347 11.55 17.54 13.38
C LYS A 347 12.70 16.54 13.16
N LEU A 348 12.54 15.57 12.26
CA LEU A 348 13.61 14.62 11.94
C LEU A 348 14.81 15.32 11.33
N PHE A 349 14.59 16.23 10.38
CA PHE A 349 15.66 17.04 9.80
C PHE A 349 16.27 18.07 10.76
N ARG A 350 15.48 18.59 11.71
CA ARG A 350 15.99 19.51 12.75
C ARG A 350 16.82 18.82 13.83
N LEU A 351 16.61 17.53 14.08
CA LEU A 351 17.42 16.72 15.02
C LEU A 351 18.67 16.13 14.36
N ALA A 352 18.73 16.15 13.03
CA ALA A 352 19.89 15.72 12.25
C ALA A 352 20.88 16.88 11.97
N LYS A 353 20.51 18.10 12.34
CA LYS A 353 21.42 19.24 12.56
C LYS A 353 21.77 19.26 14.03
#